data_AF-A0A1F7LP90-F1
#
_entry.id   AF-A0A1F7LP90-F1
#
_cell.length_a   1.000
_cell.length_b   1.000
_cell.length_c   1.000
_cell.angle_alpha   90.00
_cell.angle_beta   90.00
_cell.angle_gamma   90.00
#
_symmetry.space_group_name_H-M   'P 1'
#
loop_
_entity.id
_entity.type
_entity.pdbx_description
1 polymer ?
#
loop_
_entity_poly.entity_id
_entity_poly.type
_entity_poly.pdbx_seq_one_letter_code
_entity_poly.pdbx_strand_id
1 'polypeptide(L)' 'MPVATTGHLIALKILARDDRTRPQDRVDLVALAAAAAPADIEQARAALALITQRGFQRGRNLMADLEEFLRAQRPARP' A
#
# COMPACT_ATOMS: atom_id res chain seq x y z
N MET A 1 -4.58 -21.88 9.58
CA MET A 1 -3.52 -20.85 9.58
C MET A 1 -4.12 -19.55 9.10
N PRO A 2 -3.88 -18.40 9.76
CA PRO A 2 -4.33 -17.11 9.22
C PRO A 2 -3.56 -16.79 7.93
N VAL A 3 -4.28 -16.37 6.89
CA VAL A 3 -3.71 -15.92 5.61
C VAL A 3 -3.70 -14.40 5.53
N ALA A 4 -2.77 -13.83 4.77
CA ALA A 4 -2.68 -12.39 4.56
C ALA A 4 -3.96 -11.89 3.85
N THR A 5 -4.58 -10.86 4.41
CA THR A 5 -5.74 -10.18 3.83
C THR A 5 -5.32 -9.10 2.82
N THR A 6 -6.26 -8.56 2.05
CA THR A 6 -6.02 -7.51 1.03
C THR A 6 -5.24 -6.32 1.60
N GLY A 7 -5.59 -5.83 2.79
CA GLY A 7 -4.85 -4.74 3.44
C GLY A 7 -3.38 -5.07 3.72
N HIS A 8 -3.07 -6.32 4.08
CA HIS A 8 -1.68 -6.75 4.29
C HIS A 8 -0.89 -6.80 2.98
N LEU A 9 -1.54 -7.24 1.89
CA LEU A 9 -0.93 -7.28 0.57
C LEU A 9 -0.64 -5.85 0.05
N ILE A 10 -1.56 -4.91 0.25
CA ILE A 10 -1.35 -3.49 -0.08
C ILE A 10 -0.13 -2.94 0.68
N ALA A 11 -0.07 -3.16 2.00
CA ALA A 11 1.05 -2.71 2.82
C ALA A 11 2.39 -3.29 2.33
N LEU A 12 2.41 -4.58 1.98
CA LEU A 12 3.61 -5.24 1.47
C LEU A 12 4.02 -4.68 0.10
N LYS A 13 3.07 -4.38 -0.78
CA LYS A 13 3.34 -3.78 -2.08
C LYS A 13 3.91 -2.36 -1.94
N ILE A 14 3.40 -1.55 -1.01
CA ILE A 14 4.01 -0.25 -0.67
C ILE A 14 5.45 -0.43 -0.14
N LEU A 15 5.65 -1.36 0.80
CA LEU A 15 6.98 -1.66 1.36
C LEU A 15 7.98 -2.18 0.31
N ALA A 16 7.52 -2.97 -0.66
CA ALA A 16 8.36 -3.57 -1.69
C ALA A 16 8.57 -2.65 -2.91
N ARG A 17 7.77 -1.58 -3.04
CA ARG A 17 7.79 -0.68 -4.18
C ARG A 17 9.19 -0.10 -4.42
N ASP A 18 9.76 -0.40 -5.58
CA ASP A 18 10.95 0.27 -6.11
C ASP A 18 10.56 0.99 -7.41
N ASP A 19 10.33 2.30 -7.31
CA ASP A 19 9.90 3.13 -8.44
C ASP A 19 10.94 3.21 -9.57
N ARG A 20 12.19 2.73 -9.35
CA ARG A 20 13.25 2.79 -10.36
C ARG A 20 13.32 1.55 -11.26
N THR A 21 12.74 0.41 -10.87
CA THR A 21 13.00 -0.87 -11.58
C THR A 21 11.78 -1.76 -11.84
N ARG A 22 10.58 -1.46 -11.35
CA ARG A 22 9.44 -2.40 -11.43
C ARG A 22 8.10 -1.77 -11.82
N PRO A 23 7.84 -1.55 -13.12
CA PRO A 23 6.53 -1.08 -13.60
C PRO A 23 5.36 -2.02 -13.25
N GLN A 24 5.61 -3.33 -13.05
CA GLN A 24 4.58 -4.32 -12.70
C GLN A 24 4.05 -4.20 -11.25
N ASP A 25 4.85 -3.74 -10.29
CA ASP A 25 4.39 -3.60 -8.89
C ASP A 25 3.29 -2.55 -8.75
N ARG A 26 3.26 -1.57 -9.67
CA ARG A 26 2.18 -0.59 -9.76
C ARG A 26 0.86 -1.21 -10.21
N VAL A 27 0.88 -2.17 -11.13
CA VAL A 27 -0.33 -2.81 -11.66
C VAL A 27 -1.02 -3.64 -10.59
N ASP A 28 -0.25 -4.43 -9.83
CA ASP A 28 -0.79 -5.23 -8.73
C ASP A 28 -1.40 -4.35 -7.64
N LEU A 29 -0.73 -3.25 -7.29
CA LEU A 29 -1.20 -2.33 -6.27
C LEU A 29 -2.51 -1.63 -6.69
N VAL A 30 -2.64 -1.27 -7.96
CA VAL A 30 -3.87 -0.74 -8.55
C VAL A 30 -5.01 -1.76 -8.45
N ALA A 31 -4.76 -3.02 -8.82
CA ALA A 31 -5.77 -4.07 -8.76
C ALA A 31 -6.23 -4.35 -7.32
N LEU A 32 -5.29 -4.43 -6.38
CA LEU A 32 -5.59 -4.61 -4.95
C LEU A 32 -6.42 -3.45 -4.41
N ALA A 33 -6.05 -2.21 -4.74
CA ALA A 33 -6.77 -1.03 -4.28
C ALA A 33 -8.18 -0.92 -4.88
N ALA A 34 -8.38 -1.36 -6.12
CA ALA A 34 -9.70 -1.41 -6.75
C ALA A 34 -10.63 -2.43 -6.08
N ALA A 35 -10.08 -3.52 -5.54
CA ALA A 35 -10.84 -4.57 -4.84
C ALA A 35 -10.95 -4.34 -3.32
N ALA A 36 -10.22 -3.37 -2.77
CA ALA A 36 -10.15 -3.13 -1.33
C ALA A 36 -11.42 -2.47 -0.77
N ALA A 37 -11.94 -3.01 0.33
CA ALA A 37 -12.92 -2.30 1.14
C ALA A 37 -12.24 -1.20 1.96
N PRO A 38 -13.00 -0.19 2.48
CA PRO A 38 -12.42 0.82 3.37
C PRO A 38 -11.68 0.23 4.57
N ALA A 39 -12.17 -0.89 5.12
CA ALA A 39 -11.52 -1.60 6.21
C ALA A 39 -10.15 -2.18 5.82
N ASP A 40 -9.96 -2.62 4.57
CA ASP A 40 -8.67 -3.10 4.08
C ASP A 40 -7.64 -1.97 4.02
N ILE A 41 -8.09 -0.75 3.69
CA ILE A 41 -7.22 0.43 3.67
C ILE A 41 -6.79 0.81 5.09
N GLU A 42 -7.70 0.81 6.07
CA GLU A 42 -7.32 1.03 7.47
C GLU A 42 -6.35 -0.04 7.98
N GLN A 43 -6.56 -1.29 7.58
CA GLN A 43 -5.66 -2.36 7.93
C GLN A 43 -4.28 -2.22 7.26
N ALA A 44 -4.23 -1.72 6.02
CA ALA A 44 -2.96 -1.39 5.36
C ALA A 44 -2.22 -0.28 6.11
N ARG A 45 -2.93 0.77 6.56
CA ARG A 45 -2.34 1.84 7.40
C ARG A 45 -1.77 1.29 8.70
N ALA A 46 -2.53 0.44 9.40
CA ALA A 46 -2.07 -0.19 10.64
C ALA A 46 -0.81 -1.05 10.42
N ALA A 47 -0.78 -1.84 9.34
CA ALA A 47 0.37 -2.66 8.99
C ALA A 47 1.61 -1.80 8.65
N LEU A 48 1.45 -0.72 7.87
CA LEU A 48 2.54 0.21 7.54
C LEU A 48 3.07 0.95 8.76
N ALA A 49 2.20 1.36 9.69
CA ALA A 49 2.61 1.95 10.95
C ALA A 49 3.47 0.98 11.76
N LEU A 50 3.07 -0.29 11.84
CA LEU A 50 3.82 -1.32 12.56
C LEU A 50 5.16 -1.67 11.90
N ILE A 51 5.21 -1.74 10.57
CA ILE A 51 6.43 -1.91 9.78
C ILE A 51 7.41 -0.75 10.05
N THR A 52 6.88 0.47 10.10
CA THR A 52 7.66 1.69 10.34
C THR A 52 8.21 1.72 11.77
N GLN A 53 7.39 1.40 12.76
CA GLN A 53 7.82 1.28 14.16
C GLN A 53 8.93 0.25 14.36
N ARG A 54 8.96 -0.80 13.53
CA ARG A 54 9.99 -1.85 13.56
C ARG A 54 11.24 -1.53 12.75
N GLY A 55 11.29 -0.40 12.05
CA GLY A 55 12.48 0.03 11.31
C GLY A 55 12.65 -0.60 9.93
N PHE A 56 11.62 -1.25 9.38
CA PHE A 56 11.71 -1.94 8.09
C PHE A 56 11.48 -1.03 6.86
N GLN A 57 11.16 0.24 7.07
CA GLN A 57 10.82 1.22 6.02
C GLN A 57 11.98 1.67 5.13
N ARG A 58 13.23 1.28 5.44
CA ARG A 58 14.43 1.59 4.64
C ARG A 58 14.60 3.09 4.33
N GLY A 59 14.26 3.95 5.29
CA GLY A 59 14.37 5.41 5.15
C GLY A 59 13.23 6.10 4.39
N ARG A 60 12.15 5.37 4.04
CA ARG A 60 10.98 5.92 3.34
C ARG A 60 9.82 6.24 4.26
N ASN A 61 8.92 7.11 3.80
CA ASN A 61 7.67 7.41 4.50
C ASN A 61 6.52 6.60 3.88
N LEU A 62 6.38 5.35 4.33
CA LEU A 62 5.40 4.41 3.76
C LEU A 62 3.95 4.91 3.86
N MET A 63 3.63 5.69 4.91
CA MET A 63 2.29 6.26 5.06
C MET A 63 2.02 7.33 4.00
N ALA A 64 2.99 8.22 3.75
CA ALA A 64 2.88 9.21 2.69
C ALA A 64 2.77 8.53 1.30
N ASP A 65 3.56 7.50 1.05
CA ASP A 65 3.54 6.72 -0.19
C ASP A 65 2.16 6.10 -0.45
N LEU A 66 1.52 5.56 0.60
CA LEU A 66 0.15 5.02 0.52
C LEU A 66 -0.87 6.13 0.21
N GLU A 67 -0.84 7.25 0.93
CA GLU A 67 -1.81 8.34 0.73
C GLU A 67 -1.65 9.06 -0.61
N GLU A 68 -0.42 9.20 -1.11
CA GLU A 68 -0.17 9.66 -2.48
C GLU A 68 -0.77 8.70 -3.50
N PHE A 69 -0.52 7.41 -3.35
CA PHE A 69 -1.08 6.39 -4.23
C PHE A 69 -2.63 6.42 -4.20
N LEU A 70 -3.26 6.45 -3.03
CA LEU A 70 -4.72 6.48 -2.91
C LEU A 70 -5.33 7.76 -3.53
N ARG A 71 -4.65 8.90 -3.41
CA ARG A 71 -5.06 10.14 -4.10
C ARG A 71 -4.98 10.02 -5.61
N ALA A 72 -3.91 9.43 -6.14
CA ALA A 72 -3.75 9.22 -7.57
C ALA A 72 -4.80 8.24 -8.16
N GLN A 73 -5.34 7.35 -7.33
CA GLN A 73 -6.37 6.38 -7.72
C GLN A 73 -7.80 6.93 -7.65
N ARG A 74 -8.02 8.07 -6.98
CA ARG A 74 -9.34 8.73 -7.01
C ARG A 74 -9.56 9.30 -8.41
N PRO A 75 -10.66 8.94 -9.10
CA PRO A 75 -10.96 9.57 -10.37
C PRO A 75 -11.12 11.07 -10.16
N ALA A 76 -10.60 11.88 -11.09
CA ALA A 76 -10.88 13.31 -11.13
C ALA A 76 -12.41 13.46 -11.20
N ARG A 77 -13.00 14.04 -10.15
CA ARG A 77 -14.42 14.35 -10.15
C ARG A 77 -14.62 15.44 -11.22
N PRO A 78 -15.56 15.27 -12.18
CA PRO A 78 -15.87 16.31 -13.16
C PRO A 78 -16.41 17.57 -12.50
#